data_AF-A0A7G8IY88-F1
#
_entry.id   AF-A0A7G8IY88-F1
#
_cell.length_a   1.000
_cell.length_b   1.000
_cell.length_c   1.000
_cell.angle_alpha   90.00
_cell.angle_beta   90.00
_cell.angle_gamma   90.00
#
_symmetry.space_group_name_H-M   'P 1'
#
loop_
_entity.id
_entity.type
_entity.pdbx_description
1 polymer ?
#
loop_
_entity_poly.entity_id
_entity_poly.type
_entity_poly.pdbx_seq_one_letter_code
_entity_poly.pdbx_strand_id
1 'polypeptide(L)'
;MADKELLREVALELWGSVKKLRPGLPRESRLELTLKALMVIGDLHDQVQAAVVVGVIAEQEPPENEPEGQDVTKSADSADSAPEVEQTPDGRRVVRRRSRSTG
;
A
#
# COMPACT_ATOMS: atom_id res chain seq x y z
N MET A 1 -12.58 21.67 -5.70
CA MET A 1 -11.38 21.17 -6.40
C MET A 1 -10.14 21.86 -5.84
N ALA A 2 -10.13 23.19 -5.72
CA ALA A 2 -9.03 23.97 -5.12
C ALA A 2 -8.60 23.51 -3.71
N ASP A 3 -9.53 23.25 -2.78
CA ASP A 3 -9.18 22.90 -1.39
C ASP A 3 -8.37 21.60 -1.27
N LYS A 4 -8.62 20.63 -2.17
CA LYS A 4 -7.89 19.35 -2.16
C LYS A 4 -6.47 19.50 -2.69
N GLU A 5 -6.26 20.40 -3.65
CA GLU A 5 -4.94 20.68 -4.20
C GLU A 5 -4.10 21.47 -3.21
N LEU A 6 -4.70 22.50 -2.58
CA LEU A 6 -4.09 23.24 -1.49
C LEU A 6 -3.68 22.33 -0.32
N LEU A 7 -4.56 21.41 0.11
CA LEU A 7 -4.23 20.45 1.17
C LEU A 7 -2.99 19.60 0.82
N ARG A 8 -2.84 19.20 -0.45
CA ARG A 8 -1.67 18.43 -0.91
C ARG A 8 -0.40 19.26 -0.85
N GLU A 9 -0.45 20.49 -1.34
CA GLU A 9 0.70 21.41 -1.32
C GLU A 9 1.16 21.69 0.11
N VAL A 10 0.22 22.05 0.99
CA VAL A 10 0.50 22.31 2.41
C VAL A 10 1.06 21.06 3.10
N ALA A 11 0.50 19.88 2.81
CA ALA A 11 1.01 18.63 3.37
C ALA A 11 2.46 18.34 2.96
N LEU A 12 2.80 18.56 1.69
CA LEU A 12 4.17 18.37 1.18
C LEU A 12 5.15 19.39 1.78
N GLU A 13 4.73 20.66 1.90
CA GLU A 13 5.55 21.70 2.53
C GLU A 13 5.79 21.43 4.01
N LEU A 14 4.75 21.00 4.75
CA LEU A 14 4.88 20.59 6.14
C LEU A 14 5.77 19.35 6.30
N TRP A 15 5.61 18.35 5.43
CA TRP A 15 6.48 17.17 5.40
C TRP A 15 7.95 17.58 5.21
N GLY A 16 8.24 18.44 4.23
CA GLY A 16 9.59 18.97 4.01
C GLY A 16 10.12 19.77 5.20
N SER A 17 9.27 20.55 5.85
CA SER A 17 9.62 21.34 7.04
C SER A 17 9.95 20.44 8.24
N VAL A 18 9.15 19.39 8.47
CA VAL A 18 9.42 18.39 9.52
C VAL A 18 10.78 17.71 9.28
N LYS A 19 11.10 17.34 8.03
CA LYS A 19 12.42 16.76 7.68
C LYS A 19 13.58 17.70 8.00
N LYS A 20 13.44 18.99 7.71
CA LYS A 20 14.47 20.01 7.98
C LYS A 20 14.65 20.28 9.47
N LEU A 21 13.55 20.35 10.22
CA LEU A 21 13.56 20.69 11.65
C LEU A 21 13.99 19.52 12.54
N ARG A 22 13.68 18.28 12.13
CA ARG A 22 14.03 17.07 12.90
C ARG A 22 14.72 16.03 12.01
N PRO A 23 15.96 16.28 11.58
CA PRO A 23 16.74 15.30 10.85
C PRO A 23 16.94 14.06 11.74
N GLY A 24 16.64 12.86 11.21
CA GLY A 24 16.73 11.60 11.95
C GLY A 24 15.42 11.10 12.56
N LEU A 25 14.31 11.85 12.42
CA LEU A 25 13.00 11.34 12.84
C LEU A 25 12.53 10.23 11.88
N PRO A 26 12.09 9.05 12.37
CA PRO A 26 11.56 7.98 11.54
C PRO A 26 10.40 8.45 10.66
N ARG A 27 10.21 7.81 9.50
CA ARG A 27 9.21 8.21 8.51
C ARG A 27 7.80 8.24 9.12
N GLU A 28 7.44 7.23 9.90
CA GLU A 28 6.14 7.10 10.56
C GLU A 28 5.92 8.24 11.55
N SER A 29 6.92 8.55 12.37
CA SER A 29 6.85 9.66 13.33
C SER A 29 6.80 11.03 12.63
N ARG A 30 7.46 11.20 11.47
CA ARG A 30 7.31 12.40 10.64
C ARG A 30 5.88 12.51 10.11
N LEU A 31 5.30 11.41 9.67
CA LEU A 31 3.97 11.37 9.07
C LEU A 31 2.91 11.70 10.13
N GLU A 32 3.04 11.10 11.32
CA GLU A 32 2.20 11.43 12.48
C GLU A 32 2.28 12.92 12.82
N LEU A 33 3.49 13.49 12.85
CA LEU A 33 3.68 14.90 13.15
C LEU A 33 3.06 15.81 12.08
N THR A 34 3.21 15.49 10.80
CA THR A 34 2.59 16.24 9.69
C THR A 34 1.06 16.19 9.79
N LEU A 35 0.47 15.01 9.97
CA LEU A 35 -0.98 14.87 10.12
C LEU A 35 -1.49 15.64 11.35
N LYS A 36 -0.79 15.53 12.47
CA LYS A 36 -1.13 16.26 13.70
C LYS A 36 -1.05 17.77 13.51
N ALA A 37 -0.06 18.28 12.78
CA ALA A 37 0.05 19.70 12.48
C ALA A 37 -1.14 20.19 11.63
N LEU A 38 -1.50 19.46 10.59
CA LEU A 38 -2.66 19.78 9.74
C LEU A 38 -3.98 19.79 10.53
N MET A 39 -4.16 18.85 11.47
CA MET A 39 -5.32 18.83 12.36
C MET A 39 -5.36 20.04 13.30
N VAL A 40 -4.21 20.45 13.84
CA VAL A 40 -4.11 21.59 14.77
C VAL A 40 -4.39 22.92 14.07
N ILE A 41 -3.93 23.08 12.82
CA ILE A 41 -4.17 24.28 12.01
C ILE A 41 -5.62 24.33 11.51
N GLY A 42 -6.27 23.17 11.42
CA GLY A 42 -7.66 23.05 10.98
C GLY A 42 -7.82 22.75 9.50
N ASP A 43 -6.74 22.37 8.80
CA ASP A 43 -6.77 21.99 7.38
C ASP A 43 -7.19 20.53 7.18
N LEU A 44 -7.14 19.70 8.23
CA LEU A 44 -7.53 18.30 8.21
C LEU A 44 -8.78 18.05 9.06
N HIS A 45 -9.88 17.67 8.42
CA HIS A 45 -11.18 17.52 9.08
C HIS A 45 -11.64 16.07 9.26
N ASP A 46 -11.16 15.15 8.43
CA ASP A 46 -11.62 13.76 8.43
C ASP A 46 -10.54 12.75 8.02
N GLN A 47 -10.87 11.47 8.16
CA GLN A 47 -9.98 10.34 7.84
C GLN A 47 -9.73 10.17 6.34
N VAL A 48 -10.64 10.63 5.48
CA VAL A 48 -10.48 10.54 4.02
C VAL A 48 -9.39 11.50 3.56
N GLN A 49 -9.41 12.74 4.08
CA GLN A 49 -8.35 13.72 3.85
C GLN A 49 -7.01 13.23 4.39
N ALA A 50 -7.01 12.59 5.57
CA ALA A 50 -5.80 12.02 6.15
C ALA A 50 -5.20 10.95 5.23
N ALA A 51 -6.03 10.04 4.70
CA ALA A 51 -5.59 9.01 3.76
C ALA A 51 -5.01 9.60 2.47
N VAL A 52 -5.57 10.72 1.96
CA VAL A 52 -5.00 11.44 0.81
C VAL A 52 -3.60 11.95 1.12
N VAL A 53 -3.40 12.58 2.28
CA VAL A 53 -2.08 13.08 2.71
C VAL A 53 -1.07 11.93 2.85
N VAL A 54 -1.48 10.82 3.46
CA VAL A 54 -0.64 9.62 3.58
C VAL A 54 -0.22 9.10 2.21
N GLY A 55 -1.15 9.02 1.24
CA GLY A 55 -0.86 8.58 -0.13
C GLY A 55 0.12 9.51 -0.85
N VAL A 56 -0.08 10.83 -0.74
CA VAL A 56 0.82 11.84 -1.33
C VAL A 56 2.23 11.75 -0.76
N ILE A 57 2.36 11.52 0.55
CA ILE A 57 3.67 11.32 1.20
C ILE A 57 4.30 9.99 0.79
N ALA A 58 3.50 8.93 0.59
CA ALA A 58 3.98 7.65 0.07
C ALA A 58 4.50 7.76 -1.37
N GLU A 59 3.84 8.53 -2.24
CA GLU A 59 4.33 8.81 -3.59
C GLU A 59 5.68 9.55 -3.58
N GLN A 60 5.89 10.46 -2.61
CA GLN A 60 7.14 11.22 -2.48
C GLN A 60 8.28 10.43 -1.82
N GLU A 61 7.95 9.67 -0.77
CA GLU A 61 8.89 8.85 -0.01
C GLU A 61 8.19 7.53 0.36
N PRO A 62 8.34 6.49 -0.49
CA PRO A 62 7.74 5.18 -0.26
C PRO A 62 8.17 4.58 1.09
N PRO A 63 7.31 3.84 1.78
CA PRO A 63 7.69 3.15 3.00
C PRO A 63 8.73 2.05 2.72
N GLU A 64 9.67 1.85 3.65
CA GLU A 64 10.79 0.90 3.48
C GLU A 64 10.35 -0.57 3.32
N ASN A 65 9.14 -0.90 3.79
CA ASN A 65 8.57 -2.25 3.74
C ASN A 65 7.37 -2.35 2.80
N GLU A 66 7.30 -1.50 1.77
CA GLU A 66 6.26 -1.68 0.75
C GLU A 66 6.50 -3.01 0.03
N PRO A 67 5.55 -3.95 0.01
CA PRO A 67 5.70 -5.13 -0.80
C PRO A 67 5.76 -4.65 -2.25
N GLU A 68 6.88 -4.91 -2.94
CA GLU A 68 7.00 -4.66 -4.38
C GLU A 68 5.78 -5.28 -5.03
N GLY A 69 4.92 -4.44 -5.60
CA GLY A 69 3.68 -4.89 -6.20
C GLY A 69 4.00 -5.93 -7.27
N GLN A 70 3.74 -7.21 -6.98
CA GLN A 70 3.66 -8.20 -8.04
C GLN A 70 2.51 -7.73 -8.94
N ASP A 71 2.87 -7.28 -10.13
CA ASP A 71 1.95 -6.96 -11.19
C ASP A 71 1.20 -8.25 -11.58
N VAL A 72 0.11 -8.54 -10.87
CA VAL A 72 -0.74 -9.73 -11.08
C VAL A 72 -1.42 -9.71 -12.45
N THR A 73 -1.29 -8.61 -13.21
CA THR A 73 -1.79 -8.51 -14.59
C THR A 73 -0.83 -9.08 -15.63
N LYS A 74 0.42 -9.43 -15.26
CA LYS A 74 1.42 -10.04 -16.16
C LYS A 74 1.52 -11.56 -16.13
N SER A 75 0.54 -12.27 -15.58
CA SER A 75 0.52 -13.74 -15.61
C SER A 75 -0.80 -14.32 -16.15
N ALA A 76 -1.33 -13.68 -17.20
CA ALA A 76 -2.45 -14.23 -17.98
C ALA A 76 -2.01 -14.88 -19.30
N ASP A 77 -0.72 -15.15 -19.50
CA ASP A 77 -0.25 -16.00 -20.60
C ASP A 77 0.89 -16.89 -20.12
N SER A 78 0.72 -18.20 -20.32
CA SER A 78 1.64 -19.31 -19.94
C SER A 78 1.40 -19.92 -18.56
N ALA A 79 0.38 -20.78 -18.44
CA ALA A 79 0.49 -22.09 -17.79
C ALA A 79 -0.82 -22.88 -17.95
N ASP A 80 -0.91 -23.57 -19.08
CA ASP A 80 -1.64 -24.82 -19.22
C ASP A 80 -1.19 -25.79 -18.11
N SER A 81 -1.99 -25.93 -17.04
CA SER A 81 -2.07 -27.08 -16.11
C SER A 81 -3.00 -26.75 -14.94
N ALA A 82 -4.31 -26.85 -15.15
CA ALA A 82 -5.26 -26.91 -14.03
C ALA A 82 -5.13 -28.28 -13.33
N PRO A 83 -5.06 -28.35 -11.99
CA PRO A 83 -5.18 -29.63 -11.29
C PRO A 83 -6.63 -30.10 -11.34
N GLU A 84 -6.85 -31.32 -11.83
CA GLU A 84 -8.16 -31.99 -11.84
C GLU A 84 -8.60 -32.25 -10.39
N VAL A 85 -9.61 -31.48 -9.95
CA VAL A 85 -10.22 -31.62 -8.62
C VAL A 85 -11.39 -32.60 -8.74
N GLU A 86 -11.17 -33.86 -8.34
CA GLU A 86 -12.25 -34.83 -8.27
C GLU A 86 -12.98 -34.72 -6.91
N GLN A 87 -14.31 -34.63 -6.95
CA GLN A 87 -15.14 -34.61 -5.73
C GLN A 87 -15.50 -36.03 -5.35
N THR A 88 -15.14 -36.44 -4.13
CA THR A 88 -15.63 -37.69 -3.55
C THR A 88 -17.11 -37.53 -3.16
N PRO A 89 -17.93 -38.60 -3.19
CA PRO A 89 -19.36 -38.53 -2.88
C PRO A 89 -19.68 -38.03 -1.46
N ASP A 90 -18.68 -37.96 -0.57
CA ASP A 90 -18.79 -37.41 0.79
C ASP A 90 -18.37 -35.92 0.87
N GLY A 91 -18.30 -35.22 -0.28
CA GLY A 91 -18.06 -33.77 -0.37
C GLY A 91 -16.64 -33.32 -0.06
N ARG A 92 -15.73 -34.23 0.27
CA ARG A 92 -14.35 -33.90 0.64
C ARG A 92 -13.49 -33.73 -0.62
N ARG A 93 -12.87 -32.55 -0.75
CA ARG A 93 -11.92 -32.22 -1.83
C ARG A 93 -10.58 -32.89 -1.56
N VAL A 94 -10.12 -33.72 -2.50
CA VAL A 94 -8.81 -34.39 -2.44
C VAL A 94 -7.99 -33.96 -3.64
N VAL A 95 -6.79 -33.41 -3.41
CA VAL A 95 -5.86 -33.00 -4.48
C VAL A 95 -4.85 -34.12 -4.69
N ARG A 96 -4.90 -34.79 -5.84
CA ARG A 96 -3.98 -35.89 -6.17
C ARG A 96 -2.81 -35.37 -7.00
N ARG A 97 -1.64 -35.17 -6.38
CA ARG A 97 -0.38 -34.93 -7.12
C ARG A 97 0.01 -36.22 -7.85
N ARG A 98 0.03 -36.20 -9.19
CA ARG A 98 0.70 -37.25 -9.96
C ARG A 98 2.20 -37.02 -9.88
N SER A 99 2.90 -37.79 -9.05
CA SER A 99 4.37 -37.86 -9.08
C SER A 99 4.78 -38.49 -10.41
N ARG A 100 5.44 -37.74 -11.30
CA ARG A 100 6.11 -38.34 -12.47
C ARG A 100 7.38 -39.04 -11.96
N SER A 101 7.45 -40.36 -12.14
CA SER A 101 8.71 -41.09 -12.09
C SER A 101 9.52 -40.71 -13.33
N THR A 102 10.72 -40.18 -13.14
CA THR A 102 11.72 -40.06 -14.20
C THR A 102 12.28 -41.46 -14.50
N GLY A 103 12.04 -41.95 -15.70
CA GLY A 103 12.69 -43.11 -16.32
C GLY A 103 13.01 -42.76 -17.76
#